data_AF-A0A4Z0P7U9-F1
#
_entry.id   AF-A0A4Z0P7U9-F1
#
_cell.length_a   1.000
_cell.length_b   1.000
_cell.length_c   1.000
_cell.angle_alpha   90.00
_cell.angle_beta   90.00
_cell.angle_gamma   90.00
#
_symmetry.space_group_name_H-M   'P 1'
#
loop_
_entity.id
_entity.type
_entity.pdbx_description
1 polymer ?
#
loop_
_entity_poly.entity_id
_entity_poly.type
_entity_poly.pdbx_seq_one_letter_code
_entity_poly.pdbx_strand_id
1 'polypeptide(L)'
;MTALKHLITSDEVTERTVVQVNAGHKKITIAIPLAEGRRLRPLLGDRLFDELLAFAQKEASDVADPLASLANEVKNMLAEWTVVQAWPSLSMHVTDAGMTVKNGKDVSTSADYKTTQDLLAMVTGNAEYYSSEFVRWITEHKSDYPSYAPYGSVAAPSSGLIGGLDC
;
A
#
# COMPACT_ATOMS: atom_id res chain seq x y z
N MET A 1 -13.10 -16.95 -14.37
CA MET A 1 -11.95 -16.18 -13.88
C MET A 1 -12.40 -15.49 -12.61
N THR A 2 -11.94 -15.95 -11.46
CA THR A 2 -12.23 -15.30 -10.17
C THR A 2 -11.47 -13.98 -10.16
N ALA A 3 -12.17 -12.85 -10.00
CA ALA A 3 -11.50 -11.57 -9.82
C ALA A 3 -10.63 -11.65 -8.55
N LEU A 4 -9.37 -11.22 -8.66
CA LEU A 4 -8.47 -11.10 -7.52
C LEU A 4 -9.08 -10.08 -6.57
N LYS A 5 -9.51 -10.53 -5.38
CA LYS A 5 -10.05 -9.63 -4.35
C LYS A 5 -8.88 -8.98 -3.62
N HIS A 6 -8.83 -7.66 -3.70
CA HIS A 6 -7.82 -6.82 -3.06
C HIS A 6 -8.22 -6.47 -1.63
N LEU A 7 -7.25 -6.02 -0.82
CA LEU A 7 -7.44 -5.62 0.58
C LEU A 7 -8.18 -4.29 0.73
N ILE A 8 -8.16 -3.48 -0.33
CA ILE A 8 -8.88 -2.21 -0.43
C ILE A 8 -9.52 -2.09 -1.81
N THR A 9 -10.67 -1.45 -1.88
CA THR A 9 -11.38 -1.13 -3.13
C THR A 9 -11.03 0.28 -3.63
N SER A 10 -11.30 0.59 -4.89
CA SER A 10 -11.09 1.96 -5.41
C SER A 10 -11.88 3.00 -4.64
N ASP A 11 -13.07 2.62 -4.15
CA ASP A 11 -14.01 3.52 -3.50
C ASP A 11 -13.49 3.85 -2.09
N GLU A 12 -13.04 2.83 -1.35
CA GLU A 12 -12.36 3.01 -0.07
C GLU A 12 -11.08 3.87 -0.20
N VAL A 13 -10.34 3.78 -1.31
CA VAL A 13 -9.18 4.66 -1.57
C VAL A 13 -9.64 6.12 -1.67
N THR A 14 -10.73 6.39 -2.40
CA THR A 14 -11.25 7.76 -2.54
C THR A 14 -11.87 8.31 -1.25
N GLU A 15 -12.42 7.45 -0.40
CA GLU A 15 -12.98 7.85 0.90
C GLU A 15 -11.90 8.15 1.94
N ARG A 16 -10.74 7.50 1.83
CA ARG A 16 -9.64 7.59 2.81
C ARG A 16 -8.54 8.57 2.41
N THR A 17 -8.59 9.14 1.22
CA THR A 17 -7.58 10.07 0.73
C THR A 17 -8.21 11.40 0.35
N VAL A 18 -7.41 12.47 0.39
CA VAL A 18 -7.86 13.81 0.01
C VAL A 18 -8.02 13.98 -1.51
N VAL A 19 -7.61 12.98 -2.30
CA VAL A 19 -7.63 13.06 -3.76
C VAL A 19 -8.97 12.55 -4.27
N GLN A 20 -9.86 13.47 -4.66
CA GLN A 20 -11.10 13.12 -5.35
C GLN A 20 -10.81 12.70 -6.79
N VAL A 21 -10.73 11.39 -7.04
CA VAL A 21 -10.39 10.85 -8.36
C VAL A 21 -11.65 10.45 -9.16
N ASN A 22 -12.53 11.41 -9.45
CA ASN A 22 -13.80 11.16 -10.15
C ASN A 22 -13.64 10.48 -11.53
N ALA A 23 -12.49 10.62 -12.20
CA ALA A 23 -12.23 10.04 -13.53
C ALA A 23 -11.21 8.88 -13.54
N GLY A 24 -10.74 8.44 -12.36
CA GLY A 24 -9.56 7.57 -12.25
C GLY A 24 -9.79 6.23 -11.59
N HIS A 25 -11.04 5.78 -11.34
CA HIS A 25 -11.31 4.47 -10.72
C HIS A 25 -10.52 3.34 -11.37
N LYS A 26 -10.53 3.22 -12.71
CA LYS A 26 -9.74 2.20 -13.42
C LYS A 26 -8.23 2.31 -13.16
N LYS A 27 -7.70 3.54 -13.09
CA LYS A 27 -6.27 3.80 -12.83
C LYS A 27 -5.91 3.45 -11.39
N ILE A 28 -6.78 3.78 -10.43
CA ILE A 28 -6.67 3.39 -9.03
C ILE A 28 -6.70 1.87 -8.90
N THR A 29 -7.67 1.18 -9.51
CA THR A 29 -7.78 -0.28 -9.42
C THR A 29 -6.51 -1.00 -9.88
N ILE A 30 -5.85 -0.49 -10.93
CA ILE A 30 -4.57 -1.04 -11.42
C ILE A 30 -3.42 -0.76 -10.45
N ALA A 31 -3.47 0.35 -9.71
CA ALA A 31 -2.45 0.76 -8.76
C ALA A 31 -2.52 0.01 -7.42
N ILE A 32 -3.70 -0.51 -7.03
CA ILE A 32 -3.89 -1.28 -5.79
C ILE A 32 -2.92 -2.46 -5.67
N PRO A 33 -2.85 -3.42 -6.63
CA PRO A 33 -1.91 -4.53 -6.53
C PRO A 33 -0.44 -4.09 -6.51
N LEU A 34 -0.11 -2.93 -7.09
CA LEU A 34 1.23 -2.36 -7.03
C LEU A 34 1.54 -1.86 -5.62
N ALA A 35 0.60 -1.19 -4.96
CA ALA A 35 0.75 -0.76 -3.57
C ALA A 35 0.85 -1.96 -2.63
N GLU A 36 -0.03 -2.96 -2.79
CA GLU A 36 -0.01 -4.20 -2.01
C GLU A 36 1.35 -4.92 -2.14
N GLY A 37 1.80 -5.16 -3.38
CA GLY A 37 3.02 -5.92 -3.63
C GLY A 37 4.32 -5.17 -3.30
N ARG A 38 4.37 -3.85 -3.52
CA ARG A 38 5.61 -3.06 -3.34
C ARG A 38 5.77 -2.48 -1.93
N ARG A 39 4.66 -2.26 -1.22
CA ARG A 39 4.66 -1.55 0.06
C ARG A 39 4.20 -2.44 1.20
N LEU A 40 3.06 -3.12 1.07
CA LEU A 40 2.54 -3.93 2.18
C LEU A 40 3.27 -5.28 2.31
N ARG A 41 3.44 -6.02 1.22
CA ARG A 41 4.06 -7.36 1.25
C ARG A 41 5.45 -7.38 1.91
N PRO A 42 6.38 -6.44 1.65
CA PRO A 42 7.67 -6.42 2.34
C PRO A 42 7.57 -6.15 3.85
N LEU A 43 6.55 -5.38 4.27
CA LEU A 43 6.32 -5.05 5.67
C LEU A 43 5.74 -6.23 6.45
N LEU A 44 4.90 -7.07 5.82
CA LEU A 44 4.30 -8.23 6.49
C LEU A 44 5.14 -9.51 6.36
N GLY A 45 5.82 -9.68 5.23
CA GLY A 45 6.33 -10.96 4.76
C GLY A 45 5.30 -11.74 3.94
N ASP A 46 5.78 -12.74 3.18
CA ASP A 46 4.96 -13.50 2.24
C ASP A 46 3.78 -14.23 2.89
N ARG A 47 4.05 -14.93 3.99
CA ARG A 47 3.06 -15.81 4.62
C ARG A 47 1.86 -15.03 5.17
N LEU A 48 2.13 -14.01 5.97
CA LEU A 48 1.07 -13.19 6.55
C LEU A 48 0.33 -12.38 5.48
N PHE A 49 1.02 -11.94 4.43
CA PHE A 49 0.38 -11.27 3.30
C PHE A 49 -0.60 -12.21 2.57
N ASP A 50 -0.20 -13.45 2.29
CA ASP A 50 -1.06 -14.44 1.63
C ASP A 50 -2.25 -14.84 2.52
N GLU A 51 -2.04 -14.97 3.84
CA GLU A 51 -3.11 -15.20 4.83
C GLU A 51 -4.13 -14.06 4.82
N LEU A 52 -3.66 -12.81 4.82
CA LEU A 52 -4.51 -11.63 4.80
C LEU A 52 -5.33 -11.51 3.50
N LEU A 53 -4.71 -11.81 2.36
CA LEU A 53 -5.43 -11.86 1.06
C LEU A 53 -6.47 -12.98 1.04
N ALA A 54 -6.14 -14.17 1.55
CA ALA A 54 -7.07 -15.28 1.66
C ALA A 54 -8.25 -14.95 2.60
N PHE A 55 -7.99 -14.21 3.68
CA PHE A 55 -9.04 -13.70 4.57
C PHE A 55 -9.99 -12.75 3.83
N ALA A 56 -9.45 -11.75 3.12
CA ALA A 56 -10.26 -10.80 2.35
C ALA A 56 -11.16 -11.49 1.30
N GLN A 57 -10.71 -12.63 0.74
CA GLN A 57 -11.47 -13.44 -0.21
C GLN A 57 -12.67 -14.17 0.39
N LYS A 58 -12.65 -14.51 1.67
CA LYS A 58 -13.65 -15.40 2.28
C LYS A 58 -15.01 -14.77 2.55
N GLU A 59 -15.18 -13.45 2.37
CA GLU A 59 -16.40 -12.69 2.71
C GLU A 59 -16.86 -12.86 4.18
N ALA A 60 -16.09 -13.58 5.01
CA ALA A 60 -16.44 -13.92 6.37
C ALA A 60 -16.04 -12.75 7.29
N SER A 61 -17.03 -11.99 7.71
CA SER A 61 -16.90 -10.89 8.66
C SER A 61 -16.97 -11.44 10.09
N ASP A 62 -15.98 -12.23 10.51
CA ASP A 62 -15.79 -12.43 11.95
C ASP A 62 -14.94 -11.27 12.47
N VAL A 63 -15.59 -10.33 13.15
CA VAL A 63 -14.97 -9.13 13.72
C VAL A 63 -13.95 -9.50 14.82
N ALA A 64 -14.03 -10.73 15.35
CA ALA A 64 -13.08 -11.22 16.36
C ALA A 64 -11.79 -11.84 15.76
N ASP A 65 -11.71 -12.01 14.43
CA ASP A 65 -10.51 -12.55 13.79
C ASP A 65 -9.38 -11.50 13.83
N PRO A 66 -8.17 -11.81 14.35
CA PRO A 66 -7.02 -10.92 14.29
C PRO A 66 -6.73 -10.39 12.87
N LEU A 67 -7.00 -11.20 11.83
CA LEU A 67 -6.83 -10.78 10.43
C LEU A 67 -7.82 -9.69 10.02
N ALA A 68 -8.99 -9.59 10.66
CA ALA A 68 -9.93 -8.49 10.44
C ALA A 68 -9.37 -7.16 10.95
N SER A 69 -8.76 -7.17 12.15
CA SER A 69 -8.07 -5.98 12.70
C SER A 69 -6.89 -5.59 11.83
N LEU A 70 -6.04 -6.56 11.45
CA LEU A 70 -4.93 -6.31 10.53
C LEU A 70 -5.40 -5.73 9.19
N ALA A 71 -6.47 -6.29 8.62
CA ALA A 71 -7.05 -5.81 7.36
C ALA A 71 -7.55 -4.37 7.45
N ASN A 72 -8.04 -3.93 8.60
CA ASN A 72 -8.48 -2.54 8.79
C ASN A 72 -7.29 -1.58 8.94
N GLU A 73 -6.24 -1.98 9.66
CA GLU A 73 -5.07 -1.13 9.88
C GLU A 73 -4.27 -0.87 8.59
N VAL A 74 -4.19 -1.84 7.68
CA VAL A 74 -3.48 -1.67 6.41
C VAL A 74 -4.17 -0.70 5.45
N LYS A 75 -5.48 -0.43 5.61
CA LYS A 75 -6.27 0.32 4.62
C LYS A 75 -5.80 1.76 4.45
N ASN A 76 -5.49 2.48 5.52
CA ASN A 76 -5.06 3.87 5.40
C ASN A 76 -3.71 3.99 4.69
N MET A 77 -2.75 3.12 5.05
CA MET A 77 -1.47 3.03 4.37
C MET A 77 -1.63 2.65 2.89
N LEU A 78 -2.43 1.62 2.59
CA LEU A 78 -2.67 1.18 1.22
C LEU A 78 -3.36 2.24 0.38
N ALA A 79 -4.30 3.01 0.95
CA ALA A 79 -5.01 4.06 0.23
C ALA A 79 -4.03 5.13 -0.28
N GLU A 80 -3.20 5.68 0.59
CA GLU A 80 -2.24 6.72 0.22
C GLU A 80 -1.18 6.19 -0.75
N TRP A 81 -0.62 5.00 -0.51
CA TRP A 81 0.34 4.39 -1.45
C TRP A 81 -0.29 4.07 -2.80
N THR A 82 -1.57 3.70 -2.84
CA THR A 82 -2.29 3.48 -4.09
C THR A 82 -2.37 4.77 -4.90
N VAL A 83 -2.65 5.91 -4.25
CA VAL A 83 -2.65 7.23 -4.92
C VAL A 83 -1.26 7.56 -5.44
N VAL A 84 -0.19 7.32 -4.66
CA VAL A 84 1.19 7.52 -5.12
C VAL A 84 1.50 6.68 -6.36
N GLN A 85 1.11 5.41 -6.38
CA GLN A 85 1.32 4.53 -7.54
C GLN A 85 0.46 4.93 -8.74
N ALA A 86 -0.76 5.42 -8.51
CA ALA A 86 -1.65 5.88 -9.56
C ALA A 86 -1.20 7.23 -10.16
N TRP A 87 -0.47 8.05 -9.41
CA TRP A 87 -0.12 9.43 -9.75
C TRP A 87 0.41 9.64 -11.17
N PRO A 88 1.40 8.85 -11.66
CA PRO A 88 1.92 9.03 -13.03
C PRO A 88 0.84 8.77 -14.08
N SER A 89 -0.03 7.79 -13.83
CA SER A 89 -1.12 7.47 -14.75
C SER A 89 -2.23 8.52 -14.69
N LEU A 90 -2.43 9.20 -13.56
CA LEU A 90 -3.43 10.27 -13.44
C LEU A 90 -3.04 11.52 -14.22
N SER A 91 -1.74 11.82 -14.31
CA SER A 91 -1.21 12.99 -15.02
C SER A 91 -0.93 12.74 -16.52
N MET A 92 -0.83 11.47 -16.95
CA MET A 92 -0.46 11.11 -18.32
C MET A 92 -1.64 10.51 -19.10
N HIS A 93 -1.76 10.89 -20.36
CA HIS A 93 -2.68 10.29 -21.34
C HIS A 93 -1.89 9.78 -22.54
N VAL A 94 -1.97 8.48 -22.81
CA VAL A 94 -1.46 7.89 -24.04
C VAL A 94 -2.57 7.97 -25.08
N THR A 95 -2.27 8.58 -26.23
CA THR A 95 -3.19 8.73 -27.36
C THR A 95 -2.59 8.07 -28.60
N ASP A 96 -3.39 7.81 -29.65
CA ASP A 96 -2.89 7.23 -30.91
C ASP A 96 -1.83 8.14 -31.60
N ALA A 97 -1.77 9.42 -31.23
CA ALA A 97 -0.76 10.38 -31.67
C ALA A 97 0.53 10.37 -30.83
N GLY A 98 0.64 9.50 -29.82
CA GLY A 98 1.78 9.38 -28.92
C GLY A 98 1.45 9.65 -27.43
N MET A 99 2.50 9.77 -26.60
CA MET A 99 2.37 10.11 -25.19
C MET A 99 2.14 11.61 -25.02
N THR A 100 0.95 12.00 -24.56
CA THR A 100 0.65 13.38 -24.20
C THR A 100 0.69 13.54 -22.68
N VAL A 101 1.63 14.35 -22.20
CA VAL A 101 1.52 14.94 -20.87
C VAL A 101 0.54 16.10 -21.01
N LYS A 102 -0.44 16.22 -20.10
CA LYS A 102 -1.30 17.41 -20.05
C LYS A 102 -0.42 18.64 -19.79
N ASN A 103 0.07 19.27 -20.85
CA ASN A 103 0.67 20.60 -20.84
C ASN A 103 -0.36 21.50 -21.49
N GLY A 104 -1.15 22.16 -20.65
CA GLY A 104 -2.43 22.76 -21.01
C GLY A 104 -2.40 23.63 -22.25
N LYS A 105 -3.29 23.30 -23.20
CA LYS A 105 -3.99 24.22 -24.09
C LYS A 105 -5.33 23.56 -24.43
N ASP A 106 -6.31 23.78 -23.55
CA ASP A 106 -7.75 23.90 -23.85
C ASP A 106 -8.57 23.72 -22.56
N VAL A 107 -9.11 24.86 -22.10
CA VAL A 107 -10.16 25.10 -21.09
C VAL A 107 -10.44 23.96 -20.09
N SER A 108 -9.47 23.71 -19.24
CA SER A 108 -9.62 23.37 -17.84
C SER A 108 -8.32 23.84 -17.22
N THR A 109 -8.36 24.79 -16.30
CA THR A 109 -7.18 25.37 -15.66
C THR A 109 -6.30 24.24 -15.12
N SER A 110 -5.28 23.86 -15.88
CA SER A 110 -4.34 22.81 -15.49
C SER A 110 -3.72 23.24 -14.18
N ALA A 111 -3.76 22.38 -13.17
CA ALA A 111 -3.02 22.63 -11.94
C ALA A 111 -1.56 22.94 -12.32
N ASP A 112 -0.99 23.98 -11.71
CA ASP A 112 0.41 24.32 -11.91
C ASP A 112 1.27 23.08 -11.62
N TYR A 113 2.37 22.90 -12.36
CA TYR A 113 3.29 21.79 -12.16
C TYR A 113 3.77 21.77 -10.71
N LYS A 114 4.04 22.95 -10.14
CA LYS A 114 4.38 23.10 -8.73
C LYS A 114 3.27 22.58 -7.81
N THR A 115 2.01 22.95 -8.04
CA THR A 115 0.87 22.44 -7.26
C THR A 115 0.76 20.91 -7.35
N THR A 116 1.04 20.34 -8.52
CA THR A 116 1.02 18.88 -8.73
C THR A 116 2.16 18.20 -7.96
N GLN A 117 3.36 18.79 -7.93
CA GLN A 117 4.48 18.29 -7.14
C GLN A 117 4.24 18.42 -5.64
N ASP A 118 3.71 19.56 -5.18
CA ASP A 118 3.40 19.81 -3.78
C ASP A 118 2.33 18.81 -3.28
N LEU A 119 1.33 18.50 -4.11
CA LEU A 119 0.31 17.50 -3.80
C LEU A 119 0.89 16.06 -3.76
N LEU A 120 1.77 15.70 -4.71
CA LEU A 120 2.46 14.41 -4.66
C LEU A 120 3.33 14.28 -3.41
N ALA A 121 4.04 15.34 -3.03
CA ALA A 121 4.86 15.35 -1.82
C ALA A 121 4.01 15.16 -0.57
N MET A 122 2.86 15.84 -0.49
CA MET A 122 1.91 15.69 0.62
C MET A 122 1.34 14.27 0.72
N VAL A 123 0.86 13.69 -0.40
CA VAL A 123 0.34 12.32 -0.43
C VAL A 123 1.44 11.30 -0.07
N THR A 124 2.67 11.53 -0.53
CA THR A 124 3.82 10.69 -0.17
C THR A 124 4.11 10.78 1.33
N GLY A 125 4.09 11.99 1.90
CA GLY A 125 4.26 12.21 3.34
C GLY A 125 3.18 11.51 4.17
N ASN A 126 1.91 11.55 3.74
CA ASN A 126 0.84 10.79 4.38
C ASN A 126 1.07 9.28 4.29
N ALA A 127 1.48 8.79 3.12
CA ALA A 127 1.77 7.37 2.91
C ALA A 127 2.88 6.88 3.84
N GLU A 128 3.95 7.66 4.00
CA GLU A 128 5.06 7.38 4.92
C GLU A 128 4.63 7.43 6.39
N TYR A 129 3.80 8.41 6.76
CA TYR A 129 3.23 8.50 8.10
C TYR A 129 2.40 7.25 8.44
N TYR A 130 1.44 6.88 7.59
CA TYR A 130 0.63 5.69 7.83
C TYR A 130 1.43 4.38 7.76
N SER A 131 2.48 4.31 6.94
CA SER A 131 3.42 3.18 6.99
C SER A 131 4.13 3.08 8.34
N SER A 132 4.54 4.21 8.91
CA SER A 132 5.22 4.25 10.20
C SER A 132 4.29 3.83 11.34
N GLU A 133 3.06 4.35 11.34
CA GLU A 133 2.01 3.98 12.30
C GLU A 133 1.66 2.49 12.20
N PHE A 134 1.52 1.98 10.97
CA PHE A 134 1.27 0.56 10.72
C PHE A 134 2.40 -0.33 11.26
N VAL A 135 3.66 0.03 10.99
CA VAL A 135 4.84 -0.71 11.49
C VAL A 135 4.89 -0.71 13.02
N ARG A 136 4.56 0.42 13.66
CA ARG A 136 4.44 0.49 15.12
C ARG A 136 3.37 -0.48 15.61
N TRP A 137 2.17 -0.39 15.05
CA TRP A 137 1.01 -1.20 15.46
C TRP A 137 1.27 -2.70 15.31
N ILE A 138 1.77 -3.16 14.16
CA ILE A 138 2.01 -4.59 13.91
C ILE A 138 3.13 -5.15 14.79
N THR A 139 4.08 -4.28 15.21
CA THR A 139 5.14 -4.67 16.14
C THR A 139 4.60 -4.87 17.55
N GLU A 140 3.68 -4.01 17.99
CA GLU A 140 2.99 -4.13 19.30
C GLU A 140 2.08 -5.35 19.36
N HIS A 141 1.49 -5.75 18.23
CA HIS A 141 0.57 -6.90 18.13
C HIS A 141 1.23 -8.14 17.53
N LYS A 142 2.57 -8.19 17.46
CA LYS A 142 3.30 -9.28 16.80
C LYS A 142 2.93 -10.67 17.35
N SER A 143 2.58 -10.78 18.63
CA SER A 143 2.15 -12.04 19.24
C SER A 143 0.92 -12.65 18.58
N ASP A 144 0.06 -11.81 18.01
CA ASP A 144 -1.21 -12.20 17.42
C ASP A 144 -1.05 -12.69 15.98
N TYR A 145 0.13 -12.45 15.38
CA TYR A 145 0.47 -12.81 14.00
C TYR A 145 1.74 -13.67 13.94
N PRO A 146 1.66 -14.98 14.22
CA PRO A 146 2.82 -15.87 14.22
C PRO A 146 3.56 -15.95 12.88
N SER A 147 2.87 -15.64 11.78
CA SER A 147 3.40 -15.61 10.41
C SER A 147 4.08 -14.29 10.04
N TYR A 148 4.06 -13.27 10.92
CA TYR A 148 4.68 -11.97 10.68
C TYR A 148 6.21 -12.08 10.58
N ALA A 149 6.74 -11.81 9.38
CA ALA A 149 8.14 -11.94 9.06
C ALA A 149 8.55 -10.90 7.99
N PRO A 150 8.73 -9.62 8.38
CA PRO A 150 9.11 -8.55 7.46
C PRO A 150 10.41 -8.87 6.74
N TYR A 151 10.49 -8.46 5.48
CA TYR A 151 11.73 -8.59 4.71
C TYR A 151 12.83 -7.74 5.35
N GLY A 152 13.95 -8.38 5.67
CA GLY A 152 15.06 -7.74 6.40
C GLY A 152 15.13 -8.08 7.89
N SER A 153 14.13 -8.76 8.46
CA SER A 153 14.20 -9.28 9.83
C SER A 153 14.93 -10.64 9.91
N VAL A 154 15.97 -10.84 9.10
CA VAL A 154 16.83 -12.03 9.24
C VAL A 154 17.29 -12.01 10.69
N ALA A 155 16.84 -13.01 11.47
CA ALA A 155 17.26 -13.17 12.85
C ALA A 155 18.78 -13.04 12.85
N ALA A 156 19.33 -12.12 13.66
CA ALA A 156 20.76 -12.09 13.90
C ALA A 156 21.17 -13.55 14.16
N PRO A 157 22.14 -14.10 13.40
CA PRO A 157 22.55 -15.47 13.63
C PRO A 157 22.79 -15.58 15.13
N SER A 158 22.06 -16.47 15.80
CA SER A 158 22.25 -16.69 17.22
C SER A 158 23.75 -16.91 17.37
N SER A 159 24.42 -15.98 18.06
CA SER A 159 25.82 -16.09 18.38
C SER A 159 25.93 -17.32 19.26
N GLY A 160 26.02 -18.49 18.61
CA GLY A 160 26.42 -19.72 19.21
C GLY A 160 27.74 -19.40 19.85
N LEU A 161 27.71 -19.35 21.18
CA LEU A 161 28.88 -19.28 22.04
C LEU A 161 29.92 -20.23 21.46
N ILE A 162 30.94 -19.68 20.81
CA ILE A 162 32.18 -20.41 20.58
C ILE A 162 32.81 -20.50 21.96
N GLY A 163 32.38 -21.51 22.72
CA GLY A 163 33.02 -21.91 23.94
C GLY A 163 34.44 -22.38 23.64
N GLY A 164 35.37 -21.90 24.45
CA GLY A 164 36.62 -22.59 24.74
C GLY A 164 37.62 -22.69 23.59
N LEU A 165 38.52 -21.72 23.53
CA LEU A 165 39.91 -22.03 23.21
C LEU A 165 40.75 -21.54 24.40
N ASP A 166 40.85 -22.43 25.38
CA ASP A 166 41.99 -22.48 26.28
C ASP A 166 43.22 -22.81 25.43
N CYS A 167 44.16 -21.86 25.36
CA CYS A 167 45.57 -22.06 25.06
C CYS A 167 46.37 -21.08 25.94
#